data_AF-A0A939DYS5-F1
#
_entry.id   AF-A0A939DYS5-F1
#
_cell.length_a   1.000
_cell.length_b   1.000
_cell.length_c   1.000
_cell.angle_alpha   90.00
_cell.angle_beta   90.00
_cell.angle_gamma   90.00
#
_symmetry.space_group_name_H-M   'P 1'
#
loop_
_entity.id
_entity.type
_entity.pdbx_description
1 polymer ?
#
loop_
_entity_poly.entity_id
_entity_poly.type
_entity_poly.pdbx_seq_one_letter_code
_entity_poly.pdbx_strand_id
1 'polypeptide(L)'
;MRFWRPAVLTRSPTGSPGCAGHVGETGRGCGTIAAVKDFESLYTELAAKAAANNEGSATVEALGKGVHAIGKKVVEEAAEVWMAGEYQSDDELAEEISQLIYWSQVMMISRGLSPQDIYRHL
;
A
#
# COMPACT_ATOMS: atom_id res chain seq x y z
N MET A 1 12.55 2.63 18.17
CA MET A 1 13.61 1.64 17.85
C MET A 1 13.33 1.16 16.42
N ARG A 2 14.29 1.27 15.49
CA ARG A 2 14.08 1.07 14.04
C ARG A 2 14.76 -0.23 13.58
N PHE A 3 14.15 -1.40 13.83
CA PHE A 3 14.80 -2.70 13.56
C PHE A 3 14.29 -3.45 12.32
N TRP A 4 13.26 -2.94 11.63
CA TRP A 4 12.66 -3.61 10.49
C TRP A 4 12.09 -2.58 9.48
N ARG A 5 12.79 -2.33 8.38
CA ARG A 5 12.20 -1.66 7.20
C ARG A 5 12.65 -2.41 5.95
N PRO A 6 11.76 -3.15 5.25
CA PRO A 6 11.95 -3.50 3.84
C PRO A 6 11.34 -2.42 2.92
N ALA A 7 11.93 -2.31 1.72
CA ALA A 7 11.86 -1.19 0.78
C ALA A 7 10.53 -1.01 0.00
N VAL A 8 9.37 -1.30 0.58
CA VAL A 8 8.10 -1.29 -0.18
C VAL A 8 7.58 0.11 -0.51
N LEU A 9 7.91 1.13 0.28
CA LEU A 9 7.41 2.50 0.06
C LEU A 9 8.48 3.57 0.31
N THR A 10 9.60 3.52 -0.42
CA THR A 10 10.43 4.73 -0.58
C THR A 10 9.85 5.56 -1.72
N ARG A 11 9.19 6.69 -1.41
CA ARG A 11 8.81 7.69 -2.41
C ARG A 11 10.07 8.21 -3.11
N SER A 12 10.18 8.02 -4.42
CA SER A 12 11.15 8.74 -5.26
C SER A 12 10.68 10.18 -5.48
N PRO A 13 11.53 11.21 -5.26
CA PRO A 13 11.20 12.58 -5.64
C PRO A 13 11.56 12.79 -7.11
N THR A 14 10.58 12.70 -8.01
CA THR A 14 10.78 13.17 -9.39
C THR A 14 10.70 14.69 -9.40
N GLY A 15 11.85 15.35 -9.33
CA GLY A 15 11.99 16.71 -9.83
C GLY A 15 11.75 16.72 -11.34
N SER A 16 11.01 17.71 -11.83
CA SER A 16 10.90 17.99 -13.27
C SER A 16 10.93 19.49 -13.52
N PRO A 17 11.45 19.91 -14.69
CA PRO A 17 12.04 21.22 -14.90
C PRO A 17 10.98 22.27 -15.27
N GLY A 18 11.34 23.53 -15.03
CA GLY A 18 10.47 24.67 -15.24
C GLY A 18 10.12 24.94 -16.71
N CYS A 19 8.98 25.61 -16.90
CA CYS A 19 8.61 26.33 -18.10
C CYS A 19 8.06 27.71 -17.71
N ALA A 20 8.61 28.75 -18.33
CA ALA A 20 8.16 30.12 -18.21
C ALA A 20 6.96 30.39 -19.14
N GLY A 21 6.07 31.31 -18.70
CA GLY A 21 5.31 32.17 -19.61
C GLY A 21 3.78 32.10 -19.54
N HIS A 22 3.21 33.31 -19.48
CA HIS A 22 1.83 33.73 -19.76
C HIS A 22 0.79 33.68 -18.62
N VAL A 23 0.43 34.90 -18.20
CA VAL A 23 -0.62 35.26 -17.25
C VAL A 23 -1.95 35.30 -18.02
N GLY A 24 -2.93 34.50 -17.60
CA GLY A 24 -4.29 34.58 -18.11
C GLY A 24 -5.20 33.48 -17.59
N GLU A 25 -6.25 33.91 -16.88
CA GLU A 25 -7.54 33.24 -16.68
C GLU A 25 -7.71 32.18 -15.57
N THR A 26 -8.46 32.63 -14.56
CA THR A 26 -9.44 31.92 -13.73
C THR A 26 -9.60 30.41 -13.95
N GLY A 27 -8.92 29.62 -13.13
CA GLY A 27 -9.20 28.20 -12.95
C GLY A 27 -9.18 27.87 -11.46
N ARG A 28 -10.31 27.37 -10.94
CA ARG A 28 -10.37 26.70 -9.63
C ARG A 28 -9.17 25.76 -9.52
N GLY A 29 -8.27 26.04 -8.58
CA GLY A 29 -7.23 25.11 -8.18
C GLY A 29 -7.88 23.92 -7.51
N CYS A 30 -8.35 22.96 -8.30
CA CYS A 30 -8.47 21.58 -7.87
C CYS A 30 -7.02 21.10 -7.73
N GLY A 31 -6.40 21.41 -6.59
CA GLY A 31 -5.17 20.76 -6.20
C GLY A 31 -5.44 19.26 -6.26
N THR A 32 -4.66 18.55 -7.07
CA THR A 32 -4.69 17.10 -7.18
C THR A 32 -4.43 16.51 -5.79
N ILE A 33 -5.50 16.32 -5.00
CA ILE A 33 -5.45 15.39 -3.87
C ILE A 33 -5.14 14.07 -4.55
N ALA A 34 -3.90 13.58 -4.41
CA ALA A 34 -3.57 12.22 -4.76
C ALA A 34 -4.67 11.35 -4.14
N ALA A 35 -5.52 10.74 -4.97
CA ALA A 35 -6.76 10.14 -4.54
C ALA A 35 -6.51 9.26 -3.31
N VAL A 36 -7.15 9.60 -2.19
CA VAL A 36 -7.04 8.81 -0.95
C VAL A 36 -7.48 7.39 -1.32
N LYS A 37 -6.58 6.43 -1.14
CA LYS A 37 -6.86 5.03 -1.47
C LYS A 37 -7.70 4.43 -0.35
N ASP A 38 -8.91 4.03 -0.68
CA ASP A 38 -9.72 3.15 0.15
C ASP A 38 -9.30 1.67 -0.04
N PHE A 39 -9.97 0.77 0.69
CA PHE A 39 -9.67 -0.66 0.65
C PHE A 39 -9.84 -1.26 -0.77
N GLU A 40 -10.91 -0.89 -1.49
CA GLU A 40 -11.23 -1.42 -2.83
C GLU A 40 -10.24 -0.93 -3.90
N SER A 41 -9.91 0.37 -3.88
CA SER A 41 -8.99 0.97 -4.82
C SER A 41 -7.57 0.44 -4.63
N LEU A 42 -7.14 0.19 -3.39
CA LEU A 42 -5.89 -0.52 -3.11
C LEU A 42 -5.91 -1.93 -3.69
N TYR A 43 -6.97 -2.71 -3.43
CA TYR A 43 -7.07 -4.09 -3.91
C TYR A 43 -7.00 -4.14 -5.44
N THR A 44 -7.76 -3.26 -6.10
CA THR A 44 -7.79 -3.13 -7.57
C THR A 44 -6.40 -2.81 -8.13
N GLU A 45 -5.67 -1.89 -7.51
CA GLU A 45 -4.30 -1.55 -7.92
C GLU A 45 -3.35 -2.74 -7.77
N LEU A 46 -3.41 -3.46 -6.63
CA LEU A 46 -2.55 -4.61 -6.37
C LEU A 46 -2.85 -5.76 -7.33
N ALA A 47 -4.13 -6.04 -7.59
CA ALA A 47 -4.57 -7.05 -8.55
C ALA A 47 -4.12 -6.70 -9.97
N ALA A 48 -4.21 -5.42 -10.37
CA ALA A 48 -3.73 -4.96 -11.66
C ALA A 48 -2.21 -5.12 -11.81
N LYS A 49 -1.42 -4.80 -10.77
CA LYS A 49 0.04 -5.02 -10.76
C LYS A 49 0.38 -6.51 -10.89
N ALA A 50 -0.34 -7.36 -10.16
CA ALA A 50 -0.16 -8.81 -10.22
C ALA A 50 -0.48 -9.36 -11.62
N ALA A 51 -1.61 -8.95 -12.21
CA ALA A 51 -2.03 -9.38 -13.54
C ALA A 51 -1.08 -8.91 -14.65
N ALA A 52 -0.55 -7.69 -14.53
CA ALA A 52 0.43 -7.14 -15.48
C ALA A 52 1.84 -7.74 -15.34
N ASN A 53 2.08 -8.57 -14.31
CA ASN A 53 3.41 -9.09 -13.96
C ASN A 53 4.49 -8.01 -13.96
N ASN A 54 4.17 -6.84 -13.39
CA ASN A 54 5.02 -5.65 -13.46
C ASN A 54 6.33 -5.87 -12.68
N GLU A 55 7.43 -6.05 -13.41
CA GLU A 55 8.76 -6.28 -12.85
C GLU A 55 9.19 -5.11 -11.93
N GLY A 56 9.76 -5.44 -10.77
CA GLY A 56 10.11 -4.45 -9.74
C GLY A 56 8.95 -4.03 -8.84
N SER A 57 7.73 -4.55 -9.06
CA SER A 57 6.66 -4.42 -8.07
C SER A 57 6.92 -5.34 -6.88
N ALA A 58 7.04 -4.78 -5.69
CA ALA A 58 7.15 -5.57 -4.46
C ALA A 58 5.97 -6.54 -4.25
N THR A 59 4.78 -6.21 -4.77
CA THR A 59 3.62 -7.10 -4.79
C THR A 59 3.86 -8.34 -5.66
N VAL A 60 4.40 -8.15 -6.87
CA VAL A 60 4.71 -9.25 -7.79
C VAL A 60 5.82 -10.14 -7.20
N GLU A 61 6.85 -9.54 -6.61
CA GLU A 61 7.91 -10.28 -5.91
C GLU A 61 7.37 -11.08 -4.72
N ALA A 62 6.48 -10.49 -3.93
CA ALA A 62 5.85 -11.18 -2.80
C ALA A 62 5.01 -12.37 -3.27
N LEU A 63 4.22 -12.20 -4.32
CA LEU A 63 3.42 -13.28 -4.93
C LEU A 63 4.34 -14.41 -5.45
N GLY A 64 5.46 -14.06 -6.08
CA GLY A 64 6.46 -15.03 -6.52
C GLY A 64 7.12 -15.83 -5.39
N LYS A 65 7.20 -15.28 -4.18
CA LYS A 65 7.70 -15.99 -2.98
C LYS A 65 6.65 -16.91 -2.34
N GLY A 66 5.39 -16.78 -2.73
CA GLY A 66 4.28 -17.65 -2.34
C GLY A 66 3.71 -17.42 -0.93
N VAL A 67 2.64 -18.18 -0.65
CA VAL A 67 1.78 -18.01 0.54
C VAL A 67 2.55 -18.03 1.87
N HIS A 68 3.59 -18.86 2.01
CA HIS A 68 4.36 -18.95 3.25
C HIS A 68 5.12 -17.66 3.57
N ALA A 69 5.73 -17.04 2.56
CA ALA A 69 6.46 -15.78 2.75
C ALA A 69 5.50 -14.63 3.06
N ILE A 70 4.36 -14.58 2.37
CA ILE A 70 3.29 -13.60 2.63
C ILE A 70 2.73 -13.79 4.03
N GLY A 71 2.46 -15.02 4.46
CA GLY A 71 1.94 -15.33 5.79
C GLY A 71 2.87 -14.90 6.92
N LYS A 72 4.20 -15.05 6.74
CA LYS A 72 5.18 -14.51 7.70
C LYS A 72 5.06 -13.01 7.87
N LYS A 73 4.92 -12.27 6.77
CA LYS A 73 4.72 -10.82 6.80
C LYS A 73 3.42 -10.44 7.50
N VAL A 74 2.31 -11.11 7.21
CA VAL A 74 1.04 -10.87 7.93
C VAL A 74 1.20 -11.02 9.45
N VAL A 75 1.89 -12.06 9.91
CA VAL A 75 2.14 -12.28 11.36
C VAL A 75 3.04 -11.19 11.95
N GLU A 76 4.06 -10.78 11.21
CA GLU A 76 4.98 -9.72 11.61
C GLU A 76 4.28 -8.37 11.77
N GLU A 77 3.52 -7.92 10.77
CA GLU A 77 2.78 -6.65 10.85
C GLU A 77 1.71 -6.70 11.96
N ALA A 78 1.08 -7.85 12.20
CA ALA A 78 0.12 -7.99 13.30
C ALA A 78 0.80 -7.80 14.67
N ALA A 79 2.04 -8.28 14.82
CA ALA A 79 2.82 -8.01 16.02
C ALA A 79 3.23 -6.53 16.12
N GLU A 80 3.58 -5.89 15.01
CA GLU A 80 3.91 -4.46 14.96
C GLU A 80 2.71 -3.57 15.28
N VAL A 81 1.52 -3.89 14.76
CA VAL A 81 0.25 -3.21 15.11
C VAL A 81 -0.01 -3.29 16.61
N TRP A 82 0.17 -4.47 17.23
CA TRP A 82 0.00 -4.61 18.67
C TRP A 82 1.00 -3.75 19.45
N MET A 83 2.28 -3.81 19.08
CA MET A 83 3.32 -3.02 19.74
C MET A 83 3.12 -1.51 19.56
N ALA A 84 2.69 -1.08 18.37
CA ALA A 84 2.40 0.32 18.10
C ALA A 84 1.20 0.82 18.92
N GLY A 85 0.14 -0.01 19.02
CA GLY A 85 -1.06 0.32 19.78
C GLY A 85 -0.83 0.47 21.28
N GLU A 86 0.19 -0.18 21.83
CA GLU A 86 0.56 -0.08 23.25
C GLU A 86 1.57 1.04 23.54
N TYR A 87 2.47 1.35 22.59
CA TYR A 87 3.69 2.09 22.92
C TYR A 87 4.08 3.22 21.95
N GLN A 88 3.32 3.46 20.88
CA GLN A 88 3.70 4.41 19.83
C GLN A 88 2.61 5.46 19.60
N SER A 89 2.89 6.42 18.72
CA SER A 89 1.94 7.47 18.34
C SER A 89 0.85 6.95 17.41
N ASP A 90 -0.27 7.67 17.32
CA ASP A 90 -1.38 7.35 16.39
C ASP A 90 -0.92 7.29 14.92
N ASP A 91 0.05 8.14 14.55
CA ASP A 91 0.62 8.15 13.20
C ASP A 91 1.41 6.86 12.91
N GLU A 92 2.20 6.38 13.88
CA GLU A 92 2.95 5.12 13.77
C GLU A 92 2.00 3.91 13.77
N LEU A 93 0.97 3.91 14.63
CA LEU A 93 -0.05 2.87 14.62
C LEU A 93 -0.80 2.82 13.28
N ALA A 94 -1.14 3.97 12.71
CA ALA A 94 -1.77 4.06 11.39
C ALA A 94 -0.85 3.51 10.28
N GLU A 95 0.46 3.76 10.37
CA GLU A 95 1.46 3.16 9.46
C GLU A 95 1.39 1.63 9.52
N GLU A 96 1.47 1.02 10.71
CA GLU A 96 1.47 -0.44 10.85
C GLU A 96 0.13 -1.08 10.45
N ILE A 97 -1.01 -0.45 10.78
CA ILE A 97 -2.32 -0.92 10.32
C ILE A 97 -2.39 -0.89 8.78
N SER A 98 -1.83 0.14 8.14
CA SER A 98 -1.80 0.24 6.68
C SER A 98 -0.98 -0.89 6.03
N GLN A 99 0.15 -1.26 6.65
CA GLN A 99 0.99 -2.36 6.19
C GLN A 99 0.29 -3.71 6.38
N LEU A 100 -0.39 -3.94 7.51
CA LEU A 100 -1.17 -5.14 7.74
C LEU A 100 -2.31 -5.29 6.71
N ILE A 101 -3.01 -4.19 6.37
CA ILE A 101 -4.02 -4.19 5.32
C ILE A 101 -3.41 -4.56 3.97
N TYR A 102 -2.26 -3.98 3.61
CA TYR A 102 -1.54 -4.32 2.38
C TYR A 102 -1.23 -5.82 2.31
N TRP A 103 -0.59 -6.40 3.33
CA TRP A 103 -0.22 -7.82 3.31
C TRP A 103 -1.44 -8.75 3.34
N SER A 104 -2.53 -8.34 3.97
CA SER A 104 -3.81 -9.05 3.92
C SER A 104 -4.35 -9.10 2.49
N GLN A 105 -4.32 -8.00 1.76
CA GLN A 105 -4.76 -7.98 0.35
C GLN A 105 -3.81 -8.74 -0.58
N VAL A 106 -2.50 -8.74 -0.33
CA VAL A 106 -1.55 -9.59 -1.08
C VAL A 106 -1.85 -11.08 -0.84
N MET A 107 -2.19 -11.47 0.39
CA MET A 107 -2.66 -12.83 0.70
C MET A 107 -3.96 -13.17 -0.04
N MET A 108 -4.92 -12.24 -0.09
CA MET A 108 -6.16 -12.40 -0.86
C MET A 108 -5.86 -12.72 -2.33
N ILE A 109 -5.01 -11.90 -2.97
CA ILE A 109 -4.61 -12.10 -4.38
C ILE A 109 -3.90 -13.44 -4.55
N SER A 110 -2.97 -13.79 -3.66
CA SER A 110 -2.25 -15.07 -3.70
C SER A 110 -3.18 -16.29 -3.61
N ARG A 111 -4.34 -16.13 -2.97
CA ARG A 111 -5.35 -17.19 -2.77
C ARG A 111 -6.55 -17.08 -3.69
N GLY A 112 -6.61 -16.07 -4.55
CA GLY A 112 -7.72 -15.83 -5.47
C GLY A 112 -9.02 -15.35 -4.79
N LEU A 113 -8.91 -14.63 -3.67
CA LEU A 113 -10.04 -14.06 -2.95
C LEU A 113 -10.28 -12.60 -3.33
N SER A 114 -11.55 -12.24 -3.52
CA SER A 114 -12.01 -10.86 -3.73
C SER A 114 -12.37 -10.16 -2.40
N PRO A 115 -12.43 -8.82 -2.34
CA PRO A 115 -12.97 -8.12 -1.18
C PRO A 115 -14.39 -8.55 -0.82
N GLN A 116 -15.23 -8.86 -1.83
CA GLN A 116 -16.57 -9.39 -1.62
C GLN A 116 -16.57 -10.73 -0.88
N ASP A 117 -15.53 -11.56 -1.07
CA ASP A 117 -15.39 -12.81 -0.31
C ASP A 117 -15.16 -12.54 1.18
N ILE A 118 -14.43 -11.47 1.52
CA ILE A 118 -14.19 -11.06 2.91
C ILE A 118 -15.44 -10.39 3.50
N TYR A 119 -16.09 -9.50 2.75
CA TYR A 119 -17.26 -8.75 3.22
C TYR A 119 -18.46 -9.63 3.57
N ARG A 120 -18.55 -10.85 3.02
CA ARG A 120 -19.55 -11.85 3.44
C ARG A 120 -19.38 -12.33 4.89
N HIS A 121 -18.27 -12.01 5.53
CA HIS A 121 -17.94 -12.40 6.90
C HIS A 121 -17.89 -11.23 7.90
N LEU A 122 -18.20 -10.01 7.45
CA LEU A 122 -18.27 -8.80 8.28
C LEU A 122 -19.73 -8.46 8.59
#